data_AF-A0A2E9YQ30-F1
#
_entry.id   AF-A0A2E9YQ30-F1
#
_cell.length_a   1.000
_cell.length_b   1.000
_cell.length_c   1.000
_cell.angle_alpha   90.00
_cell.angle_beta   90.00
_cell.angle_gamma   90.00
#
_symmetry.space_group_name_H-M   'P 1'
#
loop_
_entity.id
_entity.type
_entity.pdbx_description
1 polymer ?
#
loop_
_entity_poly.entity_id
_entity_poly.type
_entity_poly.pdbx_seq_one_letter_code
_entity_poly.pdbx_strand_id
1 'polypeptide(L)'
;MPNLPTHIHFSFESLGKYNDLDLNKNLDVYLLGSTVPDIRVITKQDRSLYHFVQLDFDRVGDGIRNMQFLHPQLNDLNRRDSHTRSFMAGYASHLILDETWITTMFRPFFSDMSLFGDRNQGLILDRALQMQLDKSYWKTLEQNLARVEACDIKIDVEFLRKEPMEEWRKWISTLLNREFSWDRLEFMANRIAKGNPKHPVIGLAKDFIADPAGGVEDILQRLPNGILEEFSSQSLENIDKALKEFTLCKK
;
A
#
# COMPACT_ATOMS: atom_id res chain seq x y z
N MET A 1 -0.27 1.67 -7.37
CA MET A 1 -0.57 1.80 -5.93
C MET A 1 0.71 1.56 -5.18
N PRO A 2 0.94 2.24 -4.04
CA PRO A 2 2.17 2.16 -3.28
C PRO A 2 2.60 0.71 -3.00
N ASN A 3 3.90 0.46 -2.88
CA ASN A 3 4.38 -0.87 -2.54
C ASN A 3 4.44 -1.06 -1.02
N LEU A 4 4.61 -2.31 -0.59
CA LEU A 4 4.69 -2.69 0.82
C LEU A 4 5.64 -1.84 1.68
N PRO A 5 6.87 -1.45 1.24
CA PRO A 5 7.73 -0.58 2.04
C PRO A 5 7.06 0.76 2.37
N THR A 6 6.36 1.34 1.40
CA THR A 6 5.61 2.58 1.57
C THR A 6 4.42 2.38 2.52
N HIS A 7 3.68 1.28 2.43
CA HIS A 7 2.60 0.98 3.40
C HIS A 7 3.11 0.82 4.83
N ILE A 8 4.24 0.13 5.01
CA ILE A 8 4.89 -0.03 6.33
C ILE A 8 5.30 1.35 6.88
N HIS A 9 5.90 2.20 6.03
CA HIS A 9 6.30 3.54 6.41
C HIS A 9 5.13 4.41 6.87
N PHE A 10 4.09 4.58 6.04
CA PHE A 10 2.96 5.43 6.41
C PHE A 10 2.17 4.89 7.60
N SER A 11 2.11 3.57 7.76
CA SER A 11 1.53 2.98 8.96
C SER A 11 2.35 3.34 10.20
N PHE A 12 3.67 3.15 10.14
CA PHE A 12 4.59 3.51 11.23
C PHE A 12 4.52 5.00 11.60
N GLU A 13 4.46 5.89 10.61
CA GLU A 13 4.33 7.34 10.87
C GLU A 13 2.96 7.72 11.45
N SER A 14 1.92 6.91 11.20
CA SER A 14 0.59 7.09 11.79
C SER A 14 0.41 6.41 13.16
N LEU A 15 1.51 5.98 13.81
CA LEU A 15 1.42 5.42 15.16
C LEU A 15 0.88 6.44 16.14
N GLY A 16 -0.03 5.97 16.99
CA GLY A 16 -0.67 6.81 17.96
C GLY A 16 -1.64 6.06 18.84
N LYS A 17 -2.35 6.83 19.66
CA LYS A 17 -3.45 6.35 20.47
C LYS A 17 -4.76 6.80 19.84
N TYR A 18 -5.57 5.83 19.46
CA TYR A 18 -6.86 6.01 18.81
C TYR A 18 -7.94 5.49 19.76
N ASN A 19 -8.66 6.42 20.41
CA ASN A 19 -9.62 6.10 21.48
C ASN A 19 -8.95 5.31 22.63
N ASP A 20 -9.41 4.11 22.92
CA ASP A 20 -8.83 3.19 23.91
C ASP A 20 -7.75 2.26 23.33
N LEU A 21 -7.50 2.31 22.01
CA LEU A 21 -6.48 1.51 21.33
C LEU A 21 -5.14 2.26 21.25
N ASP A 22 -4.08 1.65 21.75
CA ASP A 22 -2.70 2.15 21.63
C ASP A 22 -1.92 1.24 20.67
N LEU A 23 -1.64 1.75 19.46
CA LEU A 23 -0.99 0.98 18.40
C LEU A 23 0.48 0.67 18.74
N ASN A 24 1.12 1.46 19.61
CA ASN A 24 2.51 1.20 20.03
C ASN A 24 2.64 -0.13 20.78
N LYS A 25 1.56 -0.58 21.44
CA LYS A 25 1.55 -1.83 22.20
C LYS A 25 1.38 -3.08 21.33
N ASN A 26 0.97 -2.91 20.08
CA ASN A 26 0.66 -3.98 19.13
C ASN A 26 1.26 -3.63 17.74
N LEU A 27 2.46 -3.03 17.75
CA LEU A 27 3.11 -2.48 16.55
C LEU A 27 3.34 -3.55 15.48
N ASP A 28 3.78 -4.74 15.89
CA ASP A 28 4.04 -5.89 15.02
C ASP A 28 2.81 -6.30 14.21
N VAL A 29 1.67 -6.53 14.88
CA VAL A 29 0.43 -6.96 14.23
C VAL A 29 -0.23 -5.82 13.45
N TYR A 30 -0.06 -4.57 13.90
CA TYR A 30 -0.49 -3.39 13.17
C TYR A 30 0.25 -3.26 11.83
N LEU A 31 1.58 -3.39 11.84
CA LEU A 31 2.39 -3.36 10.61
C LEU A 31 2.12 -4.58 9.72
N LEU A 32 1.89 -5.77 10.29
CA LEU A 32 1.45 -6.91 9.49
C LEU A 32 0.10 -6.60 8.80
N GLY A 33 -0.85 -6.05 9.55
CA GLY A 33 -2.17 -5.66 9.05
C GLY A 33 -2.11 -4.74 7.83
N SER A 34 -1.17 -3.79 7.81
CA SER A 34 -1.01 -2.85 6.68
C SER A 34 -0.40 -3.43 5.41
N THR A 35 -0.08 -4.72 5.42
CA THR A 35 0.38 -5.44 4.23
C THR A 35 -0.67 -6.42 3.71
N VAL A 36 -1.57 -6.91 4.57
CA VAL A 36 -2.42 -8.07 4.26
C VAL A 36 -3.41 -7.87 3.12
N PRO A 37 -3.92 -6.67 2.79
CA PRO A 37 -4.78 -6.53 1.61
C PRO A 37 -4.11 -7.02 0.31
N ASP A 38 -2.77 -7.02 0.25
CA ASP A 38 -1.97 -7.54 -0.86
C ASP A 38 -1.72 -9.06 -0.85
N ILE A 39 -2.30 -9.81 0.11
CA ILE A 39 -2.21 -11.28 0.17
C ILE A 39 -2.67 -11.96 -1.13
N ARG A 40 -3.50 -11.26 -1.92
CA ARG A 40 -3.86 -11.65 -3.28
C ARG A 40 -2.69 -11.99 -4.19
N VAL A 41 -1.50 -11.48 -3.94
CA VAL A 41 -0.30 -11.81 -4.73
C VAL A 41 0.01 -13.30 -4.65
N ILE A 42 -0.24 -13.95 -3.51
CA ILE A 42 -0.04 -15.39 -3.34
C ILE A 42 -1.33 -16.19 -3.60
N THR A 43 -2.50 -15.68 -3.23
CA THR A 43 -3.78 -16.39 -3.45
C THR A 43 -4.31 -16.31 -4.87
N LYS A 44 -3.78 -15.36 -5.67
CA LYS A 44 -4.20 -15.04 -7.05
C LYS A 44 -5.67 -14.61 -7.18
N GLN A 45 -6.30 -14.22 -6.07
CA GLN A 45 -7.68 -13.76 -6.07
C GLN A 45 -7.82 -12.32 -6.57
N ASP A 46 -9.07 -11.92 -6.86
CA ASP A 46 -9.38 -10.57 -7.32
C ASP A 46 -9.04 -9.53 -6.24
N ARG A 47 -8.65 -8.33 -6.68
CA ARG A 47 -8.32 -7.24 -5.76
C ARG A 47 -9.51 -6.85 -4.88
N SER A 48 -10.71 -6.82 -5.44
CA SER A 48 -11.89 -6.34 -4.72
C SER A 48 -12.27 -7.22 -3.53
N LEU A 49 -11.77 -8.44 -3.45
CA LEU A 49 -12.03 -9.31 -2.31
C LEU A 49 -11.34 -8.82 -1.03
N TYR A 50 -10.16 -8.21 -1.16
CA TYR A 50 -9.38 -7.73 -0.02
C TYR A 50 -9.35 -6.20 0.08
N HIS A 51 -9.51 -5.51 -1.04
CA HIS A 51 -9.58 -4.05 -1.01
C HIS A 51 -11.00 -3.52 -0.89
N PHE A 52 -12.00 -4.39 -1.06
CA PHE A 52 -13.44 -4.08 -0.98
C PHE A 52 -13.92 -3.01 -1.97
N VAL A 53 -13.07 -2.63 -2.93
CA VAL A 53 -13.37 -1.77 -4.08
C VAL A 53 -12.59 -2.27 -5.30
N GLN A 54 -13.15 -2.02 -6.48
CA GLN A 54 -12.38 -2.07 -7.73
C GLN A 54 -11.55 -0.77 -7.86
N LEU A 55 -10.96 -0.47 -9.03
CA LEU A 55 -10.20 0.77 -9.24
C LEU A 55 -11.10 1.97 -9.63
N ASP A 56 -12.42 1.85 -9.44
CA ASP A 56 -13.47 2.76 -9.90
C ASP A 56 -14.16 3.52 -8.76
N PHE A 57 -13.65 3.47 -7.53
CA PHE A 57 -14.21 4.22 -6.39
C PHE A 57 -14.09 5.72 -6.57
N ASP A 58 -15.03 6.47 -5.98
CA ASP A 58 -15.11 7.92 -6.13
C ASP A 58 -14.36 8.66 -5.01
N ARG A 59 -14.26 8.05 -3.81
CA ARG A 59 -13.77 8.74 -2.62
C ARG A 59 -12.89 7.85 -1.76
N VAL A 60 -11.92 8.48 -1.08
CA VAL A 60 -11.14 7.83 -0.03
C VAL A 60 -12.08 7.35 1.11
N GLY A 61 -11.80 6.16 1.63
CA GLY A 61 -12.57 5.40 2.60
C GLY A 61 -13.64 4.47 2.01
N ASP A 62 -13.81 4.37 0.68
CA ASP A 62 -14.84 3.50 0.09
C ASP A 62 -14.57 2.01 0.38
N GLY A 63 -13.31 1.57 0.36
CA GLY A 63 -12.90 0.22 0.76
C GLY A 63 -13.26 -0.10 2.20
N ILE A 64 -13.02 0.81 3.14
CA ILE A 64 -13.39 0.61 4.55
C ILE A 64 -14.91 0.52 4.71
N ARG A 65 -15.68 1.40 4.07
CA ARG A 65 -17.15 1.39 4.12
C ARG A 65 -17.70 0.07 3.58
N ASN A 66 -17.20 -0.38 2.43
CA ASN A 66 -17.62 -1.63 1.83
C ASN A 66 -17.21 -2.85 2.66
N MET A 67 -16.01 -2.83 3.26
CA MET A 67 -15.56 -3.86 4.19
C MET A 67 -16.51 -4.00 5.39
N GLN A 68 -16.89 -2.88 6.01
CA GLN A 68 -17.83 -2.88 7.14
C GLN A 68 -19.25 -3.31 6.74
N PHE A 69 -19.68 -2.97 5.53
CA PHE A 69 -20.97 -3.40 4.99
C PHE A 69 -21.02 -4.91 4.73
N LEU A 70 -19.97 -5.46 4.11
CA LEU A 70 -19.86 -6.89 3.80
C LEU A 70 -19.54 -7.74 5.02
N HIS A 71 -18.90 -7.16 6.04
CA HIS A 71 -18.54 -7.81 7.30
C HIS A 71 -19.06 -7.00 8.50
N PRO A 72 -20.39 -7.02 8.78
CA PRO A 72 -21.00 -6.23 9.85
C PRO A 72 -20.44 -6.48 11.25
N GLN A 73 -19.88 -7.66 11.51
CA GLN A 73 -19.18 -8.02 12.75
C GLN A 73 -17.97 -7.13 13.05
N LEU A 74 -17.46 -6.39 12.05
CA LEU A 74 -16.44 -5.37 12.27
C LEU A 74 -16.98 -4.12 12.99
N ASN A 75 -18.30 -3.89 13.00
CA ASN A 75 -18.89 -2.83 13.83
C ASN A 75 -18.71 -3.11 15.33
N ASP A 76 -18.50 -4.38 15.71
CA ASP A 76 -18.23 -4.82 17.07
C ASP A 76 -16.72 -4.97 17.36
N LEU A 77 -15.84 -4.34 16.56
CA LEU A 77 -14.38 -4.44 16.74
C LEU A 77 -13.92 -4.05 18.15
N ASN A 78 -14.62 -3.14 18.82
CA ASN A 78 -14.27 -2.74 20.20
C ASN A 78 -14.52 -3.84 21.23
N ARG A 79 -15.24 -4.91 20.87
CA ARG A 79 -15.41 -6.11 21.70
C ARG A 79 -14.30 -7.13 21.48
N ARG A 80 -13.42 -6.91 20.50
CA ARG A 80 -12.24 -7.74 20.22
C ARG A 80 -11.06 -7.27 21.06
N ASP A 81 -10.07 -8.15 21.23
CA ASP A 81 -8.81 -7.79 21.88
C ASP A 81 -8.06 -6.69 21.10
N SER A 82 -7.15 -6.02 21.79
CA SER A 82 -6.32 -4.95 21.21
C SER A 82 -5.43 -5.44 20.07
N HIS A 83 -5.06 -6.73 20.04
CA HIS A 83 -4.24 -7.34 19.00
C HIS A 83 -4.97 -7.36 17.65
N THR A 84 -6.18 -7.92 17.64
CA THR A 84 -7.08 -7.97 16.47
C THR A 84 -7.51 -6.57 16.03
N ARG A 85 -7.79 -5.67 16.98
CA ARG A 85 -8.12 -4.27 16.65
C ARG A 85 -6.96 -3.54 15.99
N SER A 86 -5.74 -3.75 16.48
CA SER A 86 -4.53 -3.16 15.89
C SER A 86 -4.24 -3.75 14.52
N PHE A 87 -4.43 -5.05 14.32
CA PHE A 87 -4.38 -5.66 12.99
C PHE A 87 -5.31 -4.95 11.99
N MET A 88 -6.58 -4.78 12.36
CA MET A 88 -7.57 -4.16 11.48
C MET A 88 -7.33 -2.66 11.27
N ALA A 89 -6.74 -1.96 12.25
CA ALA A 89 -6.25 -0.59 12.05
C ALA A 89 -5.16 -0.53 10.97
N GLY A 90 -4.22 -1.49 10.96
CA GLY A 90 -3.22 -1.61 9.90
C GLY A 90 -3.86 -1.90 8.54
N TYR A 91 -4.82 -2.81 8.52
CA TYR A 91 -5.59 -3.10 7.31
C TYR A 91 -6.26 -1.84 6.74
N ALA A 92 -6.87 -1.03 7.62
CA ALA A 92 -7.49 0.23 7.25
C ALA A 92 -6.47 1.26 6.70
N SER A 93 -5.29 1.40 7.30
CA SER A 93 -4.25 2.32 6.81
C SER A 93 -3.81 1.97 5.39
N HIS A 94 -3.70 0.67 5.07
CA HIS A 94 -3.40 0.22 3.71
C HIS A 94 -4.45 0.68 2.71
N LEU A 95 -5.73 0.39 2.96
CA LEU A 95 -6.82 0.75 2.03
C LEU A 95 -6.83 2.26 1.78
N ILE A 96 -6.65 3.05 2.82
CA ILE A 96 -6.63 4.51 2.72
C ILE A 96 -5.44 5.01 1.92
N LEU A 97 -4.25 4.44 2.10
CA LEU A 97 -3.06 4.86 1.36
C LEU A 97 -3.19 4.55 -0.14
N ASP A 98 -3.74 3.38 -0.47
CA ASP A 98 -4.07 2.98 -1.83
C ASP A 98 -5.04 3.94 -2.50
N GLU A 99 -6.14 4.24 -1.80
CA GLU A 99 -7.17 5.12 -2.31
C GLU A 99 -6.69 6.57 -2.41
N THR A 100 -5.83 7.01 -1.48
CA THR A 100 -5.19 8.33 -1.54
C THR A 100 -4.27 8.41 -2.75
N TRP A 101 -3.37 7.43 -2.97
CA TRP A 101 -2.51 7.42 -4.16
C TRP A 101 -3.31 7.46 -5.46
N ILE A 102 -4.38 6.68 -5.55
CA ILE A 102 -5.20 6.64 -6.76
C ILE A 102 -5.85 8.00 -7.03
N THR A 103 -6.40 8.63 -6.00
CA THR A 103 -7.18 9.86 -6.14
C THR A 103 -6.32 11.11 -6.27
N THR A 104 -5.12 11.13 -5.70
CA THR A 104 -4.25 12.31 -5.71
C THR A 104 -3.05 12.18 -6.64
N MET A 105 -2.57 10.97 -6.97
CA MET A 105 -1.39 10.76 -7.81
C MET A 105 -1.73 10.09 -9.15
N PHE A 106 -2.28 8.88 -9.10
CA PHE A 106 -2.43 8.06 -10.31
C PHE A 106 -3.42 8.66 -11.30
N ARG A 107 -4.66 8.92 -10.88
CA ARG A 107 -5.69 9.43 -11.80
C ARG A 107 -5.35 10.83 -12.32
N PRO A 108 -4.94 11.80 -11.49
CA PRO A 108 -4.67 13.16 -11.98
C PRO A 108 -3.48 13.25 -12.94
N PHE A 109 -2.46 12.39 -12.78
CA PHE A 109 -1.19 12.56 -13.51
C PHE A 109 -0.80 11.36 -14.37
N PHE A 110 -0.77 10.16 -13.81
CA PHE A 110 -0.26 8.98 -14.51
C PHE A 110 -1.28 8.32 -15.45
N SER A 111 -2.57 8.63 -15.29
CA SER A 111 -3.62 8.22 -16.22
C SER A 111 -3.84 9.20 -17.36
N ASP A 112 -3.28 10.41 -17.26
CA ASP A 112 -3.38 11.46 -18.27
C ASP A 112 -2.32 11.23 -19.39
N MET A 113 -2.81 10.95 -20.59
CA MET A 113 -1.95 10.74 -21.77
C MET A 113 -1.26 12.04 -22.23
N SER A 114 -1.73 13.23 -21.82
CA SER A 114 -1.10 14.50 -22.16
C SER A 114 0.24 14.72 -21.44
N LEU A 115 0.43 14.14 -20.26
CA LEU A 115 1.66 14.30 -19.46
C LEU A 115 2.75 13.28 -19.82
N PHE A 116 2.35 12.04 -20.11
CA PHE A 116 3.29 10.93 -20.32
C PHE A 116 3.11 10.23 -21.68
N GLY A 117 2.43 10.86 -22.63
CA GLY A 117 2.30 10.42 -24.02
C GLY A 117 1.29 9.29 -24.24
N ASP A 118 1.45 8.16 -23.55
CA ASP A 118 0.51 7.04 -23.61
C ASP A 118 0.28 6.35 -22.27
N ARG A 119 -0.78 5.53 -22.21
CA ARG A 119 -1.18 4.82 -20.99
C ARG A 119 -0.10 3.89 -20.44
N ASN A 120 0.63 3.19 -21.30
CA ASN A 120 1.64 2.23 -20.87
C ASN A 120 2.88 2.96 -20.30
N GLN A 121 3.24 4.11 -20.86
CA GLN A 121 4.25 5.00 -20.31
C GLN A 121 3.83 5.55 -18.94
N GLY A 122 2.61 6.05 -18.81
CA GLY A 122 2.07 6.48 -17.52
C GLY A 122 2.14 5.38 -16.45
N LEU A 123 1.80 4.13 -16.81
CA LEU A 123 1.87 2.98 -15.89
C LEU A 123 3.31 2.65 -15.43
N ILE A 124 4.31 2.71 -16.33
CA ILE A 124 5.68 2.38 -15.94
C ILE A 124 6.32 3.51 -15.13
N LEU A 125 5.99 4.78 -15.42
CA LEU A 125 6.49 5.93 -14.67
C LEU A 125 5.82 6.07 -13.30
N ASP A 126 4.52 5.76 -13.18
CA ASP A 126 3.84 5.58 -11.88
C ASP A 126 4.59 4.55 -11.02
N ARG A 127 4.99 3.45 -11.65
CA ARG A 127 5.73 2.39 -10.97
C ARG A 127 7.12 2.81 -10.54
N ALA A 128 7.82 3.57 -11.39
CA ALA A 128 9.12 4.13 -11.08
C ALA A 128 9.05 5.10 -9.89
N LEU A 129 8.02 5.95 -9.82
CA LEU A 129 7.83 6.85 -8.68
C LEU A 129 7.50 6.09 -7.38
N GLN A 130 6.68 5.04 -7.44
CA GLN A 130 6.44 4.16 -6.28
C GLN A 130 7.74 3.51 -5.78
N MET A 131 8.63 3.10 -6.69
CA MET A 131 9.94 2.56 -6.33
C MET A 131 10.87 3.63 -5.74
N GLN A 132 10.76 4.88 -6.20
CA GLN A 132 11.47 5.99 -5.56
C GLN A 132 11.01 6.20 -4.11
N LEU A 133 9.69 6.09 -3.83
CA LEU A 133 9.18 6.12 -2.46
C LEU A 133 9.73 4.96 -1.62
N ASP A 134 9.75 3.74 -2.17
CA ASP A 134 10.35 2.60 -1.48
C ASP A 134 11.80 2.88 -1.10
N LYS A 135 12.60 3.42 -2.03
CA LYS A 135 13.99 3.79 -1.77
C LYS A 135 14.10 4.83 -0.66
N SER A 136 13.25 5.87 -0.68
CA SER A 136 13.23 6.93 0.34
C SER A 136 12.87 6.40 1.74
N TYR A 137 11.99 5.39 1.80
CA TYR A 137 11.47 4.85 3.05
C TYR A 137 12.11 3.52 3.47
N TRP A 138 13.16 3.10 2.78
CA TRP A 138 13.81 1.81 2.97
C TRP A 138 14.31 1.63 4.42
N LYS A 139 14.81 2.70 5.03
CA LYS A 139 15.27 2.68 6.43
C LYS A 139 14.14 2.35 7.42
N THR A 140 12.93 2.87 7.21
CA THR A 140 11.78 2.54 8.07
C THR A 140 11.41 1.07 7.94
N LEU A 141 11.50 0.52 6.72
CA LEU A 141 11.32 -0.92 6.49
C LEU A 141 12.36 -1.75 7.25
N GLU A 142 13.65 -1.44 7.11
CA GLU A 142 14.74 -2.19 7.77
C GLU A 142 14.56 -2.23 9.30
N GLN A 143 14.15 -1.12 9.90
CA GLN A 143 13.93 -1.01 11.34
C GLN A 143 12.75 -1.82 11.86
N ASN A 144 11.79 -2.14 11.00
CA ASN A 144 10.51 -2.72 11.39
C ASN A 144 10.24 -4.11 10.82
N LEU A 145 11.01 -4.56 9.81
CA LEU A 145 10.77 -5.85 9.16
C LEU A 145 10.80 -7.00 10.17
N ALA A 146 11.81 -7.06 11.05
CA ALA A 146 11.92 -8.10 12.08
C ALA A 146 10.68 -8.19 13.00
N ARG A 147 9.95 -7.09 13.21
CA ARG A 147 8.69 -7.09 13.98
C ARG A 147 7.58 -7.81 13.22
N VAL A 148 7.44 -7.51 11.92
CA VAL A 148 6.49 -8.19 11.03
C VAL A 148 6.83 -9.68 10.94
N GLU A 149 8.12 -10.02 10.82
CA GLU A 149 8.60 -11.40 10.77
C GLU A 149 8.26 -12.18 12.04
N ALA A 150 8.37 -11.56 13.21
CA ALA A 150 8.14 -12.21 14.51
C ALA A 150 6.68 -12.19 15.00
N CYS A 151 5.79 -11.45 14.32
CA CYS A 151 4.39 -11.25 14.74
C CYS A 151 3.64 -12.56 15.02
N ASP A 152 2.90 -12.63 16.14
CA ASP A 152 1.97 -13.73 16.44
C ASP A 152 0.65 -13.52 15.69
N ILE A 153 0.33 -14.38 14.73
CA ILE A 153 -0.88 -14.24 13.89
C ILE A 153 -2.09 -14.89 14.58
N LYS A 154 -2.47 -14.36 15.74
CA LYS A 154 -3.69 -14.73 16.47
C LYS A 154 -4.72 -13.61 16.40
N ILE A 155 -5.39 -13.53 15.26
CA ILE A 155 -6.41 -12.52 14.99
C ILE A 155 -7.78 -13.18 14.77
N ASP A 156 -8.85 -12.54 15.24
CA ASP A 156 -10.23 -12.98 14.96
C ASP A 156 -10.88 -12.10 13.89
N VAL A 157 -10.52 -12.37 12.62
CA VAL A 157 -11.05 -11.68 11.44
C VAL A 157 -11.64 -12.70 10.48
N GLU A 158 -12.96 -12.72 10.35
CA GLU A 158 -13.69 -13.82 9.70
C GLU A 158 -13.28 -14.05 8.24
N PHE A 159 -13.18 -12.99 7.44
CA PHE A 159 -12.85 -13.09 6.02
C PHE A 159 -11.39 -13.49 5.76
N LEU A 160 -10.53 -13.49 6.80
CA LEU A 160 -9.15 -13.94 6.71
C LEU A 160 -8.93 -15.35 7.28
N ARG A 161 -9.95 -15.99 7.88
CA ARG A 161 -9.79 -17.28 8.58
C ARG A 161 -9.25 -18.42 7.71
N LYS A 162 -9.54 -18.38 6.41
CA LYS A 162 -9.09 -19.39 5.44
C LYS A 162 -7.91 -18.93 4.59
N GLU A 163 -7.45 -17.69 4.81
CA GLU A 163 -6.38 -17.10 4.03
C GLU A 163 -5.02 -17.58 4.55
N PRO A 164 -4.02 -17.73 3.67
CA PRO A 164 -2.71 -18.29 4.03
C PRO A 164 -1.82 -17.24 4.72
N MET A 165 -2.25 -16.74 5.88
CA MET A 165 -1.60 -15.62 6.58
C MET A 165 -0.14 -15.90 6.98
N GLU A 166 0.16 -17.13 7.37
CA GLU A 166 1.54 -17.55 7.68
C GLU A 166 2.44 -17.61 6.44
N GLU A 167 1.88 -18.01 5.30
CA GLU A 167 2.58 -17.97 4.02
C GLU A 167 2.80 -16.53 3.58
N TRP A 168 1.80 -15.67 3.76
CA TRP A 168 1.89 -14.24 3.48
C TRP A 168 2.99 -13.57 4.28
N ARG A 169 3.03 -13.77 5.60
CA ARG A 169 4.09 -13.24 6.47
C ARG A 169 5.47 -13.66 5.95
N LYS A 170 5.68 -14.96 5.71
CA LYS A 170 6.96 -15.50 5.17
C LYS A 170 7.31 -14.94 3.79
N TRP A 171 6.30 -14.75 2.94
CA TRP A 171 6.49 -14.20 1.60
C TRP A 171 6.96 -12.75 1.67
N ILE A 172 6.34 -11.93 2.53
CA ILE A 172 6.78 -10.55 2.77
C ILE A 172 8.20 -10.52 3.31
N SER A 173 8.51 -11.33 4.33
CA SER A 173 9.86 -11.45 4.89
C SER A 173 10.87 -11.70 3.78
N THR A 174 10.61 -12.70 2.94
CA THR A 174 11.51 -13.08 1.84
C THR A 174 11.64 -11.99 0.77
N LEU A 175 10.54 -11.29 0.47
CA LEU A 175 10.53 -10.22 -0.52
C LEU A 175 11.29 -8.98 -0.03
N LEU A 176 11.05 -8.57 1.22
CA LEU A 176 11.49 -7.30 1.78
C LEU A 176 12.86 -7.37 2.46
N ASN A 177 13.39 -8.57 2.73
CA ASN A 177 14.75 -8.78 3.25
C ASN A 177 15.82 -8.72 2.12
N ARG A 178 15.41 -8.45 0.88
CA ARG A 178 16.32 -8.18 -0.24
C ARG A 178 16.70 -6.72 -0.25
N GLU A 179 17.87 -6.36 -0.75
CA GLU A 179 18.22 -4.94 -0.95
C GLU A 179 17.32 -4.28 -2.01
N PHE A 180 17.17 -2.96 -1.90
CA PHE A 180 16.50 -2.18 -2.93
C PHE A 180 17.23 -2.30 -4.27
N SER A 181 16.50 -2.66 -5.32
CA SER A 181 17.00 -2.61 -6.71
C SER A 181 15.96 -2.03 -7.67
N TRP A 182 16.46 -1.24 -8.62
CA TRP A 182 15.70 -0.71 -9.77
C TRP A 182 15.37 -1.77 -10.82
N ASP A 183 16.06 -2.91 -10.84
CA ASP A 183 15.81 -4.02 -11.77
C ASP A 183 14.37 -4.55 -11.65
N ARG A 184 13.72 -4.30 -10.50
CA ARG A 184 12.31 -4.65 -10.30
C ARG A 184 11.37 -3.96 -11.29
N LEU A 185 11.78 -2.84 -11.88
CA LEU A 185 11.03 -2.14 -12.91
C LEU A 185 10.93 -2.98 -14.19
N GLU A 186 11.92 -3.81 -14.50
CA GLU A 186 11.87 -4.72 -15.66
C GLU A 186 10.74 -5.75 -15.54
N PHE A 187 10.49 -6.29 -14.35
CA PHE A 187 9.38 -7.23 -14.14
C PHE A 187 8.03 -6.57 -14.46
N MET A 188 7.88 -5.29 -14.16
CA MET A 188 6.65 -4.54 -14.42
C MET A 188 6.51 -4.18 -15.89
N ALA A 189 7.61 -3.79 -16.54
CA ALA A 189 7.65 -3.57 -17.98
C ALA A 189 7.26 -4.86 -18.74
N ASN A 190 7.81 -6.01 -18.36
CA ASN A 190 7.45 -7.31 -18.94
C ASN A 190 5.97 -7.66 -18.76
N ARG A 191 5.40 -7.33 -17.60
CA ARG A 191 3.97 -7.53 -17.33
C ARG A 191 3.08 -6.65 -18.21
N ILE A 192 3.42 -5.37 -18.36
CA ILE A 192 2.70 -4.43 -19.25
C ILE A 192 2.81 -4.91 -20.70
N ALA A 193 4.01 -5.33 -21.10
CA ALA A 193 4.28 -5.84 -22.43
C ALA A 193 3.61 -7.18 -22.75
N LYS A 194 3.03 -7.87 -21.75
CA LYS A 194 2.42 -9.21 -21.89
C LYS A 194 3.35 -10.20 -22.60
N GLY A 195 4.65 -10.12 -22.30
CA GLY A 195 5.66 -10.97 -22.91
C GLY A 195 6.12 -10.57 -24.31
N ASN A 196 5.69 -9.42 -24.86
CA ASN A 196 6.24 -8.89 -26.11
C ASN A 196 7.58 -8.16 -25.85
N PRO A 197 8.74 -8.74 -26.20
CA PRO A 197 10.04 -8.13 -25.92
C PRO A 197 10.32 -6.85 -26.72
N LYS A 198 9.55 -6.59 -27.79
CA LYS A 198 9.65 -5.39 -28.62
C LYS A 198 8.71 -4.26 -28.17
N HIS A 199 7.96 -4.46 -27.08
CA HIS A 199 7.05 -3.43 -26.59
C HIS A 199 7.85 -2.22 -26.09
N PRO A 200 7.48 -0.97 -26.44
CA PRO A 200 8.26 0.23 -26.12
C PRO A 200 8.60 0.40 -24.62
N VAL A 201 7.69 -0.01 -23.73
CA VAL A 201 7.94 0.04 -22.27
C VAL A 201 9.15 -0.75 -21.78
N ILE A 202 9.59 -1.77 -22.54
CA ILE A 202 10.81 -2.52 -22.21
C ILE A 202 12.04 -1.62 -22.39
N GLY A 203 12.07 -0.84 -23.47
CA GLY A 203 13.11 0.17 -23.70
C GLY A 203 13.08 1.25 -22.64
N LEU A 204 11.88 1.82 -22.40
CA LEU A 204 11.70 2.87 -21.39
C LEU A 204 12.16 2.44 -19.98
N ALA A 205 11.86 1.20 -19.57
CA ALA A 205 12.33 0.69 -18.28
C ALA A 205 13.85 0.54 -18.24
N LYS A 206 14.48 0.08 -19.34
CA LYS A 206 15.95 -0.04 -19.42
C LYS A 206 16.64 1.33 -19.38
N ASP A 207 16.09 2.30 -20.11
CA ASP A 207 16.61 3.66 -20.13
C ASP A 207 16.52 4.29 -18.72
N PHE A 208 15.38 4.08 -18.04
CA PHE A 208 15.22 4.51 -16.65
C PHE A 208 16.22 3.82 -15.71
N ILE A 209 16.44 2.51 -15.84
CA ILE A 209 17.38 1.76 -14.98
C ILE A 209 18.83 2.22 -15.21
N ALA A 210 19.17 2.65 -16.43
CA ALA A 210 20.50 3.14 -16.75
C ALA A 210 20.82 4.49 -16.08
N ASP A 211 19.82 5.36 -15.91
CA ASP A 211 19.92 6.60 -15.14
C ASP A 211 18.66 6.86 -14.29
N PRO A 212 18.55 6.21 -13.11
CA PRO A 212 17.36 6.36 -12.27
C PRO A 212 17.23 7.76 -11.67
N ALA A 213 18.36 8.45 -11.45
CA ALA A 213 18.33 9.79 -10.86
C ALA A 213 17.73 10.79 -11.86
N GLY A 214 18.22 10.80 -13.09
CA GLY A 214 17.64 11.60 -14.18
C GLY A 214 16.19 11.21 -14.46
N GLY A 215 15.88 9.90 -14.48
CA GLY A 215 14.51 9.42 -14.67
C GLY A 215 13.53 9.90 -13.60
N VAL A 216 13.93 9.91 -12.32
CA VAL A 216 13.09 10.46 -11.23
C VAL A 216 12.94 11.97 -11.39
N GLU A 217 14.02 12.69 -11.70
CA GLU A 217 13.97 14.14 -11.92
C GLU A 217 13.01 14.50 -13.06
N ASP A 218 13.07 13.79 -14.17
CA ASP A 218 12.19 13.95 -15.33
C ASP A 218 10.71 13.72 -14.98
N ILE A 219 10.40 12.75 -14.11
CA ILE A 219 9.04 12.54 -13.61
C ILE A 219 8.61 13.75 -12.78
N LEU A 220 9.43 14.16 -11.81
CA LEU A 220 9.08 15.24 -10.88
C LEU A 220 8.92 16.59 -11.58
N GLN A 221 9.72 16.90 -12.59
CA GLN A 221 9.60 18.14 -13.37
C GLN A 221 8.27 18.26 -14.14
N ARG A 222 7.59 17.14 -14.41
CA ARG A 222 6.27 17.11 -15.08
C ARG A 222 5.11 17.17 -14.10
N LEU A 223 5.37 16.94 -12.82
CA LEU A 223 4.36 17.00 -11.77
C LEU A 223 4.37 18.38 -11.09
N PRO A 224 3.28 18.76 -10.40
CA PRO A 224 3.28 19.96 -9.58
C PRO A 224 4.40 19.93 -8.52
N ASN A 225 5.05 21.07 -8.30
CA ASN A 225 6.04 21.21 -7.25
C ASN A 225 5.42 20.91 -5.88
N GLY A 226 6.10 20.11 -5.06
CA GLY A 226 5.63 19.76 -3.72
C GLY A 226 4.60 18.62 -3.67
N ILE A 227 4.31 17.97 -4.79
CA ILE A 227 3.24 16.97 -4.86
C ILE A 227 3.49 15.74 -3.97
N LEU A 228 4.76 15.36 -3.74
CA LEU A 228 5.08 14.22 -2.88
C LEU A 228 4.88 14.56 -1.40
N GLU A 229 5.18 15.79 -1.00
CA GLU A 229 4.93 16.33 0.33
C GLU A 229 3.43 16.46 0.59
N GLU A 230 2.68 16.92 -0.41
CA GLU A 230 1.22 16.99 -0.38
C GLU A 230 0.60 15.59 -0.26
N PHE A 231 1.02 14.64 -1.10
CA PHE A 231 0.61 13.24 -1.00
C PHE A 231 0.91 12.66 0.38
N SER A 232 2.09 12.93 0.93
CA SER A 232 2.48 12.41 2.24
C SER A 232 1.61 12.99 3.35
N SER A 233 1.41 14.31 3.36
CA SER A 233 0.58 15.00 4.35
C SER A 233 -0.87 14.53 4.29
N GLN A 234 -1.44 14.45 3.09
CA GLN A 234 -2.82 14.02 2.89
C GLN A 234 -3.01 12.55 3.27
N SER A 235 -2.03 11.70 2.99
CA SER A 235 -2.06 10.28 3.38
C SER A 235 -2.11 10.12 4.90
N LEU A 236 -1.25 10.84 5.63
CA LEU A 236 -1.26 10.80 7.10
C LEU A 236 -2.56 11.35 7.69
N GLU A 237 -3.10 12.44 7.14
CA GLU A 237 -4.39 13.01 7.56
C GLU A 237 -5.54 12.02 7.32
N ASN A 238 -5.60 11.41 6.12
CA ASN A 238 -6.63 10.45 5.77
C ASN A 238 -6.55 9.19 6.65
N ILE A 239 -5.33 8.69 6.90
CA ILE A 239 -5.12 7.53 7.79
C ILE A 239 -5.57 7.89 9.20
N ASP A 240 -5.11 9.01 9.76
CA ASP A 240 -5.49 9.44 11.11
C ASP A 240 -7.02 9.56 11.27
N LYS A 241 -7.68 10.20 10.31
CA LYS A 241 -9.14 10.30 10.29
C LYS A 241 -9.81 8.93 10.26
N ALA A 242 -9.36 8.05 9.36
CA ALA A 242 -9.91 6.70 9.23
C ALA A 242 -9.69 5.89 10.50
N LEU A 243 -8.51 5.94 11.13
CA LEU A 243 -8.21 5.23 12.36
C LEU A 243 -9.04 5.75 13.54
N LYS A 244 -9.26 7.06 13.63
CA LYS A 244 -10.17 7.64 14.63
C LYS A 244 -11.58 7.08 14.46
N GLU A 245 -12.14 7.15 13.26
CA GLU A 245 -13.50 6.68 12.96
C GLU A 245 -13.64 5.16 13.13
N PHE A 246 -12.67 4.39 12.66
CA PHE A 246 -12.69 2.93 12.64
C PHE A 246 -12.57 2.31 14.04
N THR A 247 -11.88 3.00 14.96
CA THR A 247 -11.74 2.56 16.36
C THR A 247 -12.78 3.17 17.29
N LEU A 248 -13.75 3.96 16.78
CA LEU A 248 -14.83 4.50 17.62
C LEU A 248 -15.68 3.38 18.21
N CYS A 249 -15.93 3.45 19.51
CA CYS A 249 -17.02 2.73 20.16
C CYS A 249 -18.36 3.32 19.72
N LYS A 250 -19.06 2.66 18.80
CA LYS A 250 -20.51 2.86 18.66
C LYS A 250 -21.15 2.34 19.96
N LYS A 251 -21.66 3.28 20.77
CA LYS A 251 -22.43 2.99 21.99
C LYS A 251 -23.79 2.40 21.65
#